data_AF-A0A957UF27-F1
#
_entry.id   AF-A0A957UF27-F1
#
_cell.length_a   1.000
_cell.length_b   1.000
_cell.length_c   1.000
_cell.angle_alpha   90.00
_cell.angle_beta   90.00
_cell.angle_gamma   90.00
#
_symmetry.space_group_name_H-M   'P 1'
#
loop_
_entity.id
_entity.type
_entity.pdbx_description
1 polymer ?
#
loop_
_entity_poly.entity_id
_entity_poly.type
_entity_poly.pdbx_seq_one_letter_code
_entity_poly.pdbx_strand_id
1 'polypeptide(L)'
;NPKKHGNKLSLEFVQEWANAKPLRFEAYNMSEGTLRVLGLLLAVFQAPAPSVLVLEEPEATVHPGALGAILELIHHASRQMQVIVTTHSSDLLDGAKWLTDEHLRLVVWHEGASHLAPVADSVKSALRQHLMGAGELLRSNAMTPAPLFDDRPDQLPLFENLG
;
A
#
# COMPACT_ATOMS: atom_id res chain seq x y z
N ASN A 1 15.93 -1.01 25.27
CA ASN A 1 17.13 -0.14 25.28
C ASN A 1 18.07 -0.55 24.17
N PRO A 2 18.51 0.37 23.32
CA PRO A 2 19.50 0.06 22.29
C PRO A 2 20.80 -0.47 22.91
N LYS A 3 21.40 -1.48 22.29
CA LYS A 3 22.73 -2.00 22.66
C LYS A 3 23.77 -1.47 21.69
N LYS A 4 24.92 -1.05 22.23
CA LYS A 4 26.05 -0.55 21.45
C LYS A 4 26.92 -1.73 21.01
N HIS A 5 27.00 -1.96 19.70
CA HIS A 5 27.93 -2.91 19.07
C HIS A 5 29.00 -2.11 18.34
N GLY A 6 30.18 -1.97 18.96
CA GLY A 6 31.24 -1.09 18.45
C GLY A 6 30.76 0.37 18.31
N ASN A 7 30.79 0.92 17.10
CA ASN A 7 30.27 2.26 16.79
C ASN A 7 28.80 2.27 16.29
N LYS A 8 28.10 1.13 16.32
CA LYS A 8 26.71 1.03 15.84
C LYS A 8 25.73 0.85 16.99
N LEU A 9 24.57 1.49 16.86
CA LEU A 9 23.43 1.29 17.73
C LEU A 9 22.56 0.17 17.15
N SER A 10 22.28 -0.89 17.92
CA SER A 10 21.45 -2.02 17.51
C SER A 10 20.24 -2.18 18.44
N LEU A 11 19.16 -2.75 17.91
CA LEU A 11 18.01 -3.20 18.70
C LEU A 11 18.27 -4.61 19.20
N GLU A 12 17.93 -4.86 20.46
CA GLU A 12 17.89 -6.20 21.06
C GLU A 12 16.42 -6.60 21.24
N PHE A 13 16.09 -7.79 20.77
CA PHE A 13 14.79 -8.43 20.94
C PHE A 13 14.87 -9.40 22.11
N VAL A 14 13.84 -9.39 22.96
CA VAL A 14 13.75 -10.28 24.11
C VAL A 14 12.46 -11.08 23.99
N GLN A 15 12.57 -12.40 24.01
CA GLN A 15 11.44 -13.30 24.03
C GLN A 15 11.34 -13.96 25.40
N GLU A 16 10.20 -13.80 26.04
CA GLU A 16 9.90 -14.40 27.34
C GLU A 16 8.86 -15.51 27.16
N TRP A 17 9.13 -16.69 27.70
CA TRP A 17 8.22 -17.83 27.70
C TRP A 17 8.08 -18.37 29.11
N ALA A 18 6.93 -18.12 29.75
CA ALA A 18 6.56 -18.68 31.05
C ALA A 18 7.75 -18.74 32.05
N ASN A 19 7.96 -19.86 32.74
CA ASN A 19 9.04 -20.06 33.71
C ASN A 19 10.44 -20.29 33.08
N ALA A 20 10.62 -20.03 31.77
CA ALA A 20 11.92 -20.18 31.11
C ALA A 20 12.76 -18.90 31.23
N LYS A 21 14.07 -19.04 31.06
CA LYS A 21 14.97 -17.88 30.95
C LYS A 21 14.66 -17.08 29.68
N PRO A 22 14.64 -15.73 29.75
CA PRO A 22 14.43 -14.90 28.57
C PRO A 22 15.50 -15.15 27.51
N LEU A 23 15.07 -15.38 26.28
CA LEU A 23 15.95 -15.49 25.12
C LEU A 23 16.18 -14.09 24.55
N ARG A 24 17.43 -13.79 24.22
CA ARG A 24 17.84 -12.50 23.65
C ARG A 24 18.38 -12.69 22.25
N PHE A 25 17.90 -11.87 21.33
CA PHE A 25 18.29 -11.89 19.93
C PHE A 25 18.73 -10.50 19.51
N GLU A 26 19.78 -10.42 18.73
CA GLU A 26 20.15 -9.18 18.04
C GLU A 26 19.21 -8.98 16.84
N ALA A 27 19.01 -7.73 16.42
CA ALA A 27 18.13 -7.41 15.29
C ALA A 27 18.45 -8.22 14.01
N TYR A 28 19.72 -8.46 13.71
CA TYR A 28 20.14 -9.23 12.53
C TYR A 28 19.78 -10.73 12.59
N ASN A 29 19.39 -11.24 13.76
CA ASN A 29 18.90 -12.61 13.93
C ASN A 29 17.37 -12.71 13.80
N MET A 30 16.67 -11.58 13.64
CA MET A 30 15.22 -11.56 13.46
C MET A 30 14.84 -11.83 12.00
N SER A 31 13.66 -12.42 11.78
CA SER A 31 13.12 -12.56 10.43
C SER A 31 12.86 -11.18 9.82
N GLU A 32 13.02 -11.08 8.50
CA GLU A 32 12.79 -9.84 7.75
C GLU A 32 11.38 -9.28 7.99
N GLY A 33 10.35 -10.14 7.94
CA GLY A 33 8.98 -9.75 8.24
C GLY A 33 8.79 -9.16 9.64
N THR A 34 9.53 -9.65 10.64
CA THR A 34 9.46 -9.06 12.00
C THR A 34 10.05 -7.65 12.04
N LEU A 35 11.20 -7.46 11.41
CA LEU A 35 11.83 -6.14 11.31
C LEU A 35 10.98 -5.17 10.48
N ARG A 36 10.33 -5.65 9.42
CA ARG A 36 9.41 -4.84 8.61
C ARG A 36 8.19 -4.40 9.40
N VAL A 37 7.52 -5.30 10.13
CA VAL A 37 6.39 -4.94 11.00
C VAL A 37 6.82 -3.92 12.05
N LEU A 38 7.99 -4.09 12.67
CA LEU A 38 8.52 -3.09 13.59
C LEU A 38 8.75 -1.74 12.89
N GLY A 39 9.31 -1.74 11.68
CA GLY A 39 9.49 -0.53 10.87
C GLY A 39 8.17 0.19 10.58
N LEU A 40 7.12 -0.55 10.21
CA LEU A 40 5.78 -0.01 9.98
C LEU A 40 5.21 0.63 11.26
N LEU A 41 5.32 -0.05 12.41
CA LEU A 41 4.87 0.49 13.69
C LEU A 41 5.60 1.79 14.03
N LEU A 42 6.93 1.82 13.87
CA LEU A 42 7.71 3.02 14.11
C LEU A 42 7.32 4.15 13.16
N ALA A 43 7.09 3.86 11.88
CA ALA A 43 6.72 4.88 10.89
C ALA A 43 5.36 5.53 11.20
N VAL A 44 4.39 4.75 11.71
CA VAL A 44 3.06 5.24 12.08
C VAL A 44 3.06 5.98 13.41
N PHE A 45 3.78 5.47 14.41
CA PHE A 45 3.74 6.00 15.78
C PHE A 45 4.91 6.92 16.16
N GLN A 46 5.74 7.31 15.19
CA GLN A 46 6.84 8.26 15.45
C GLN A 46 6.32 9.61 15.94
N ALA A 47 7.14 10.27 16.75
CA ALA A 47 6.91 11.63 17.23
C ALA A 47 8.05 12.55 16.75
N PRO A 48 7.74 13.68 16.10
CA PRO A 48 6.40 14.14 15.71
C PRO A 48 5.78 13.27 14.60
N ALA A 49 4.44 13.19 14.57
CA ALA A 49 3.73 12.45 13.54
C ALA A 49 3.91 13.15 12.16
N PRO A 50 4.17 12.40 11.08
CA PRO A 50 4.31 12.98 9.75
C PRO A 50 2.95 13.39 9.18
N SER A 51 2.94 14.37 8.26
CA SER A 51 1.72 14.75 7.52
C SER A 51 1.36 13.74 6.43
N VAL A 52 2.36 13.06 5.87
CA VAL A 52 2.23 12.05 4.81
C VAL A 52 3.13 10.86 5.15
N LEU A 53 2.59 9.65 5.02
CA LEU A 53 3.29 8.39 5.14
C LEU A 53 3.20 7.63 3.82
N VAL A 54 4.34 7.26 3.25
CA VAL A 54 4.42 6.46 2.03
C VAL A 54 4.97 5.08 2.39
N LEU A 55 4.21 4.03 2.07
CA LEU A 55 4.57 2.64 2.35
C LEU A 55 4.71 1.89 1.03
N GLU A 56 5.91 1.37 0.79
CA GLU A 56 6.21 0.54 -0.37
C GLU A 56 6.12 -0.93 0.01
N GLU A 57 5.17 -1.64 -0.64
CA GLU A 57 4.87 -3.05 -0.40
C GLU A 57 4.89 -3.43 1.09
N PRO A 58 4.03 -2.84 1.93
CA PRO A 58 4.05 -3.06 3.37
C PRO A 58 3.88 -4.53 3.77
N GLU A 59 3.25 -5.33 2.92
CA GLU A 59 3.04 -6.77 3.05
C GLU A 59 4.22 -7.64 2.62
N ALA A 60 5.20 -7.09 1.89
CA ALA A 60 6.33 -7.86 1.38
C ALA A 60 7.06 -8.58 2.52
N THR A 61 7.40 -9.86 2.35
CA THR A 61 8.12 -10.69 3.35
C THR A 61 7.39 -10.94 4.67
N VAL A 62 6.17 -10.43 4.83
CA VAL A 62 5.33 -10.66 6.00
C VAL A 62 4.48 -11.91 5.81
N HIS A 63 4.34 -12.70 6.88
CA HIS A 63 3.50 -13.89 6.88
C HIS A 63 2.02 -13.51 6.63
N PRO A 64 1.25 -14.25 5.81
CA PRO A 64 -0.15 -13.92 5.49
C PRO A 64 -1.04 -13.73 6.72
N GLY A 65 -0.80 -14.48 7.79
CA GLY A 65 -1.52 -14.35 9.07
C GLY A 65 -1.35 -12.99 9.79
N ALA A 66 -0.38 -12.17 9.39
CA ALA A 66 -0.18 -10.81 9.94
C ALA A 66 -0.71 -9.71 9.01
N LEU A 67 -1.22 -10.04 7.82
CA LEU A 67 -1.72 -9.07 6.84
C LEU A 67 -2.88 -8.23 7.40
N GLY A 68 -3.78 -8.86 8.18
CA GLY A 68 -4.87 -8.15 8.85
C GLY A 68 -4.36 -7.06 9.80
N ALA A 69 -3.28 -7.32 10.55
CA ALA A 69 -2.69 -6.32 11.44
C ALA A 69 -2.05 -5.16 10.66
N ILE A 70 -1.45 -5.43 9.50
CA ILE A 70 -0.92 -4.38 8.61
C ILE A 70 -2.06 -3.49 8.10
N LEU A 71 -3.16 -4.10 7.66
CA LEU A 71 -4.32 -3.37 7.15
C LEU A 71 -4.96 -2.48 8.22
N GLU A 72 -5.12 -2.99 9.44
CA GLU A 72 -5.60 -2.21 10.58
C GLU A 72 -4.65 -1.06 10.92
N LEU A 73 -3.34 -1.30 10.88
CA LEU A 73 -2.34 -0.26 11.10
C LEU A 73 -2.41 0.85 10.04
N ILE A 74 -2.53 0.49 8.76
CA ILE A 74 -2.69 1.43 7.65
C ILE A 74 -3.99 2.23 7.80
N HIS A 75 -5.10 1.56 8.13
CA HIS A 75 -6.39 2.21 8.34
C HIS A 75 -6.39 3.13 9.57
N HIS A 76 -5.68 2.75 10.63
CA HIS A 76 -5.47 3.62 11.79
C HIS A 76 -4.70 4.88 11.40
N ALA A 77 -3.58 4.72 10.69
CA ALA A 77 -2.74 5.82 10.25
C ALA A 77 -3.49 6.79 9.34
N SER A 78 -4.34 6.29 8.43
CA SER A 78 -5.10 7.13 7.47
C SER A 78 -6.09 8.08 8.14
N ARG A 79 -6.46 7.84 9.41
CA ARG A 79 -7.32 8.74 10.21
C ARG A 79 -6.56 9.93 10.82
N GLN A 80 -5.23 9.87 10.81
CA GLN A 80 -4.36 10.87 11.45
C GLN A 80 -3.47 11.60 10.44
N MET A 81 -3.11 10.93 9.34
CA MET A 81 -2.21 11.44 8.30
C MET A 81 -2.61 10.90 6.93
N GLN A 82 -2.11 11.50 5.85
CA GLN A 82 -2.28 10.92 4.52
C GLN A 82 -1.39 9.69 4.38
N VAL A 83 -1.95 8.56 3.95
CA VAL A 83 -1.19 7.33 3.70
C VAL A 83 -1.26 6.98 2.22
N ILE A 84 -0.10 6.79 1.60
CA ILE A 84 0.05 6.29 0.23
C ILE A 84 0.69 4.92 0.31
N VAL A 85 0.07 3.93 -0.31
CA VAL A 85 0.56 2.54 -0.31
C VAL A 85 0.76 2.10 -1.75
N THR A 86 1.91 1.51 -2.06
CA THR A 86 2.08 0.72 -3.29
C THR A 86 1.99 -0.76 -2.96
N THR A 87 1.31 -1.52 -3.82
CA THR A 87 1.09 -2.95 -3.62
C THR A 87 0.83 -3.62 -4.95
N HIS A 88 1.35 -4.84 -5.10
CA HIS A 88 0.96 -5.79 -6.13
C HIS A 88 0.18 -6.98 -5.54
N SER A 89 -0.13 -6.93 -4.24
CA SER A 89 -0.77 -8.02 -3.51
C SER A 89 -2.28 -7.96 -3.65
N SER A 90 -2.84 -8.96 -4.33
CA SER A 90 -4.27 -9.17 -4.36
C SER A 90 -4.85 -9.45 -2.97
N ASP A 91 -4.06 -10.06 -2.08
CA ASP A 91 -4.51 -10.42 -0.74
C ASP A 91 -4.64 -9.17 0.14
N LEU A 92 -3.74 -8.20 -0.01
CA LEU A 92 -3.84 -6.91 0.67
C LEU A 92 -5.10 -6.18 0.20
N LEU A 93 -5.31 -6.09 -1.11
CA LEU A 93 -6.48 -5.44 -1.70
C LEU A 93 -7.80 -6.09 -1.26
N ASP A 94 -7.86 -7.43 -1.23
CA ASP A 94 -9.07 -8.15 -0.79
C ASP A 94 -9.29 -8.04 0.72
N GLY A 95 -8.23 -7.97 1.52
CA GLY A 95 -8.31 -7.78 2.97
C GLY A 95 -8.78 -6.38 3.35
N ALA A 96 -8.47 -5.35 2.54
CA ALA A 96 -8.82 -3.96 2.78
C ALA A 96 -10.31 -3.67 2.54
N LYS A 97 -11.19 -4.12 3.45
CA LYS A 97 -12.66 -3.98 3.29
C LYS A 97 -13.17 -2.53 3.26
N TRP A 98 -12.38 -1.59 3.76
CA TRP A 98 -12.67 -0.15 3.74
C TRP A 98 -12.30 0.53 2.41
N LEU A 99 -11.64 -0.19 1.50
CA LEU A 99 -11.12 0.35 0.26
C LEU A 99 -12.25 0.44 -0.78
N THR A 100 -12.29 1.56 -1.49
CA THR A 100 -13.27 1.86 -2.54
C THR A 100 -12.53 2.28 -3.80
N ASP A 101 -13.23 2.43 -4.92
CA ASP A 101 -12.62 2.89 -6.17
C ASP A 101 -11.89 4.24 -6.05
N GLU A 102 -12.33 5.10 -5.12
CA GLU A 102 -11.70 6.40 -4.87
C GLU A 102 -10.28 6.28 -4.30
N HIS A 103 -9.98 5.18 -3.60
CA HIS A 103 -8.69 4.90 -3.00
C HIS A 103 -7.70 4.26 -3.98
N LEU A 104 -8.16 3.79 -5.14
CA LEU A 104 -7.33 3.08 -6.10
C LEU A 104 -6.75 4.03 -7.15
N ARG A 105 -5.44 3.91 -7.38
CA ARG A 105 -4.74 4.51 -8.52
C ARG A 105 -3.90 3.44 -9.19
N LEU A 106 -3.97 3.38 -10.51
CA LEU A 106 -3.16 2.47 -11.32
C LEU A 106 -1.98 3.23 -11.88
N VAL A 107 -0.80 2.63 -11.74
CA VAL A 107 0.42 3.12 -12.37
C VAL A 107 0.54 2.42 -13.72
N VAL A 108 0.58 3.20 -14.80
CA VAL A 108 0.69 2.68 -16.16
C VAL A 108 1.85 3.35 -16.88
N TRP A 109 2.55 2.59 -17.71
CA TRP A 109 3.62 3.11 -18.56
C TRP A 109 3.07 3.46 -19.93
N HIS A 110 3.19 4.72 -20.33
CA HIS A 110 2.75 5.20 -21.64
C HIS A 110 3.71 6.27 -22.17
N GLU A 111 4.12 6.14 -23.43
CA GLU A 111 5.02 7.07 -24.13
C GLU A 111 6.31 7.42 -23.36
N GLY A 112 6.93 6.44 -22.71
CA GLY A 112 8.22 6.63 -22.03
C GLY A 112 8.12 7.28 -20.64
N ALA A 113 6.91 7.43 -20.09
CA ALA A 113 6.67 7.92 -18.75
C ALA A 113 5.67 7.06 -17.97
N SER A 114 5.78 7.12 -16.64
CA SER A 114 4.77 6.54 -15.73
C SER A 114 3.66 7.55 -15.48
N HIS A 115 2.43 7.09 -15.59
CA HIS A 115 1.22 7.88 -15.34
C HIS A 115 0.40 7.23 -14.23
N LEU A 116 -0.21 8.05 -13.38
CA LEU A 116 -1.19 7.58 -12.39
C LEU A 116 -2.59 7.88 -12.91
N ALA A 117 -3.40 6.84 -13.08
CA ALA A 117 -4.79 6.95 -13.50
C ALA A 117 -5.74 6.45 -12.39
N PRO A 118 -6.95 7.01 -12.26
CA PRO A 118 -8.01 6.32 -11.55
C PRO A 118 -8.38 5.02 -12.30
N VAL A 119 -9.08 4.12 -11.63
CA VAL A 119 -9.62 2.91 -12.28
C VAL A 119 -10.72 3.26 -13.29
N ALA A 120 -10.89 2.45 -14.34
CA ALA A 120 -11.92 2.64 -15.36
C ALA A 120 -13.34 2.53 -14.78
N ASP A 121 -14.35 3.11 -15.45
CA ASP A 121 -15.73 3.09 -14.96
C ASP A 121 -16.34 1.67 -14.87
N SER A 122 -15.86 0.74 -15.70
CA SER A 122 -16.21 -0.68 -15.58
C SER A 122 -15.71 -1.29 -14.27
N VAL A 123 -14.48 -0.96 -13.87
CA VAL A 123 -13.87 -1.39 -12.60
C VAL A 123 -14.60 -0.74 -11.41
N LYS A 124 -14.89 0.57 -11.49
CA LYS A 124 -15.70 1.26 -10.48
C LYS A 124 -17.05 0.57 -10.31
N SER A 125 -17.72 0.25 -11.41
CA SER A 125 -19.02 -0.42 -11.41
C SER A 125 -18.93 -1.81 -10.78
N ALA A 126 -17.91 -2.60 -11.13
CA ALA A 126 -17.69 -3.93 -10.56
C ALA A 126 -17.49 -3.87 -9.03
N LEU A 127 -16.70 -2.92 -8.54
CA LEU A 127 -16.45 -2.73 -7.10
C LEU A 127 -17.71 -2.27 -6.37
N ARG A 128 -18.40 -1.24 -6.87
CA ARG A 128 -19.59 -0.65 -6.23
C ARG A 128 -20.80 -1.57 -6.23
N GLN A 129 -20.94 -2.41 -7.26
CA GLN A 129 -21.99 -3.42 -7.34
C GLN A 129 -21.58 -4.76 -6.70
N HIS A 130 -20.42 -4.83 -6.06
CA HIS A 130 -19.87 -6.03 -5.41
C HIS A 130 -19.82 -7.25 -6.34
N LEU A 131 -19.62 -7.03 -7.64
CA LEU A 131 -19.51 -8.10 -8.63
C LEU A 131 -18.16 -8.81 -8.53
N MET A 132 -17.09 -8.04 -8.25
CA MET A 132 -15.74 -8.54 -8.00
C MET A 132 -15.00 -7.63 -7.03
N GLY A 133 -14.13 -8.22 -6.20
CA GLY A 133 -13.23 -7.49 -5.31
C GLY A 133 -12.03 -6.88 -6.04
N ALA A 134 -11.34 -5.92 -5.39
CA ALA A 134 -10.16 -5.28 -5.98
C ALA A 134 -9.02 -6.28 -6.24
N GLY A 135 -8.76 -7.21 -5.31
CA GLY A 135 -7.75 -8.24 -5.50
C GLY A 135 -8.13 -9.25 -6.58
N GLU A 136 -9.41 -9.58 -6.70
CA GLU A 136 -9.91 -10.46 -7.76
C GLU A 136 -9.77 -9.82 -9.16
N LEU A 137 -10.12 -8.55 -9.29
CA LEU A 137 -9.91 -7.77 -10.51
C LEU A 137 -8.42 -7.67 -10.87
N LEU A 138 -7.53 -7.56 -9.89
CA LEU A 138 -6.09 -7.62 -10.11
C LEU A 138 -5.63 -9.02 -10.60
N ARG A 139 -6.06 -10.10 -9.93
CA ARG A 139 -5.70 -11.48 -10.30
C ARG A 139 -6.19 -11.89 -11.69
N SER A 140 -7.36 -11.39 -12.08
CA SER A 140 -7.98 -11.66 -13.39
C SER A 140 -7.47 -10.73 -14.50
N ASN A 141 -6.53 -9.83 -14.19
CA ASN A 141 -6.03 -8.81 -15.12
C ASN A 141 -7.14 -7.91 -15.69
N ALA A 142 -8.21 -7.70 -14.92
CA ALA A 142 -9.37 -6.88 -15.25
C ALA A 142 -9.31 -5.49 -14.60
N MET A 143 -8.27 -5.21 -13.80
CA MET A 143 -8.03 -3.90 -13.19
C MET A 143 -7.46 -2.92 -14.23
N THR A 144 -8.34 -2.29 -15.00
CA THR A 144 -7.96 -1.37 -16.09
C THR A 144 -7.99 0.11 -15.66
N PRO A 145 -7.10 0.95 -16.22
CA PRO A 145 -7.08 2.38 -15.94
C PRO A 145 -8.20 3.09 -16.70
N ALA A 146 -8.69 4.20 -16.15
CA ALA A 146 -9.43 5.17 -16.93
C ALA A 146 -8.54 5.72 -18.07
N PRO A 147 -9.12 6.16 -19.20
CA PRO A 147 -8.36 6.81 -20.26
C PRO A 147 -7.51 7.95 -19.71
N LEU A 148 -6.22 7.95 -20.04
CA LEU A 148 -5.28 9.01 -19.62
C LEU A 148 -5.58 10.35 -20.30
N PHE A 149 -6.17 10.29 -21.49
CA PHE A 149 -6.56 11.42 -22.31
C PHE A 149 -8.03 11.26 -22.71
N ASP A 150 -8.76 12.36 -22.74
CA ASP A 150 -10.07 12.39 -23.38
C ASP A 150 -9.80 12.36 -24.89
N ASP A 151 -9.98 11.21 -25.55
CA ASP A 151 -9.98 11.10 -27.02
C ASP A 151 -11.21 11.79 -27.63
N ARG A 152 -11.65 12.90 -27.04
CA ARG A 152 -12.40 13.91 -27.75
C ARG A 152 -11.36 14.74 -28.49
N PRO A 153 -11.09 14.45 -29.79
CA PRO A 153 -10.59 15.54 -30.61
C PRO A 153 -11.62 16.63 -30.43
N ASP A 154 -11.21 17.76 -29.86
CA ASP A 154 -12.00 18.96 -29.97
C ASP A 154 -12.35 19.08 -31.45
N GLN A 155 -13.61 18.80 -31.81
CA GLN A 155 -14.21 19.38 -32.99
C GLN A 155 -14.28 20.88 -32.70
N LEU A 156 -13.12 21.53 -32.67
CA LEU A 156 -12.99 22.91 -33.09
C LEU A 156 -13.64 22.91 -34.47
N PRO A 157 -14.70 23.69 -34.70
CA PRO A 157 -15.32 23.77 -36.03
C PRO A 157 -14.30 24.49 -36.92
N LEU A 158 -13.34 23.74 -37.46
CA LEU A 158 -12.21 24.28 -38.19
C LEU A 158 -12.62 24.82 -39.57
N PHE A 159 -13.91 24.68 -39.93
CA PHE A 159 -14.44 25.10 -41.23
C PHE A 159 -15.90 25.62 -41.20
N GLU A 160 -16.45 26.10 -40.07
CA GLU A 160 -17.81 26.71 -40.09
C GLU A 160 -17.83 28.19 -40.52
N ASN A 161 -16.68 28.81 -40.83
CA ASN A 161 -16.61 30.21 -41.28
C ASN A 161 -16.07 30.40 -42.71
N LEU A 162 -16.26 29.42 -43.60
CA LEU A 162 -16.01 29.57 -45.03
C LEU A 162 -17.19 28.99 -45.82
N GLY A 163 -18.25 29.78 -45.96
CA GLY A 163 -19.42 29.45 -46.79
C GLY A 163 -20.46 30.55 -46.73
#